data_AF-A0A6N4PT56-F1
#
_entry.id   AF-A0A6N4PT56-F1
#
_cell.length_a   1.000
_cell.length_b   1.000
_cell.length_c   1.000
_cell.angle_alpha   90.00
_cell.angle_beta   90.00
_cell.angle_gamma   90.00
#
_symmetry.space_group_name_H-M   'P 1'
#
loop_
_entity.id
_entity.type
_entity.pdbx_description
1 polymer ?
#
loop_
_entity_poly.entity_id
_entity_poly.type
_entity_poly.pdbx_seq_one_letter_code
_entity_poly.pdbx_strand_id
1 'polypeptide(L)'
;MKSFSLSFIFVVCLILFSICPVFSNFLVTPEQNLRLELVGSARDQIRFCKQKPLQVFGRNQIAPSVTCQFLPEVEVSLDHFFMEELTETEETQWAFYDSSGKQLFPTVSWEGQEPLNFISVVRSKRGQFGVQLQRKKDGAYFFYRTKIQNWMI
;
A
#
# COMPACT_ATOMS: atom_id res chain seq x y z
N MET A 1 25.00 18.33 47.15
CA MET A 1 24.08 17.53 46.30
C MET A 1 23.10 18.49 45.64
N LYS A 2 23.13 18.64 44.31
CA LYS A 2 22.25 19.58 43.59
C LYS A 2 20.87 18.94 43.44
N SER A 3 19.87 19.54 44.10
CA SER A 3 18.46 19.16 43.97
C SER A 3 17.99 19.52 42.56
N PHE A 4 17.75 18.52 41.72
CA PHE A 4 17.06 18.74 40.46
C PHE A 4 15.60 19.06 40.77
N SER A 5 15.15 20.25 40.40
CA SER A 5 13.77 20.70 40.61
C SER A 5 12.79 19.80 39.86
N LEU A 6 11.79 19.24 40.56
CA LEU A 6 10.73 18.40 39.98
C LEU A 6 10.08 19.05 38.74
N SER A 7 10.02 20.39 38.70
CA SER A 7 9.47 21.14 37.57
C SER A 7 10.25 20.93 36.27
N PHE A 8 11.58 20.73 36.35
CA PHE A 8 12.40 20.46 35.17
C PHE A 8 12.08 19.08 34.56
N ILE A 9 11.89 18.07 35.42
CA ILE A 9 11.50 16.72 34.98
C ILE A 9 10.14 16.73 34.30
N PHE A 10 9.18 17.47 34.86
CA PHE A 10 7.82 17.58 34.28
C PHE A 10 7.84 18.22 32.88
N VAL A 11 8.62 19.28 32.69
CA VAL A 11 8.76 19.95 31.38
C VAL A 11 9.44 19.04 30.37
N VAL A 12 10.49 18.32 30.77
CA VAL A 12 11.16 17.34 29.89
C VAL A 12 10.22 16.21 29.48
N CYS A 13 9.42 15.67 30.41
CA CYS A 13 8.42 14.64 30.10
C CYS A 13 7.33 15.13 29.13
N LEU A 14 6.84 16.36 29.30
CA LEU A 14 5.87 16.98 28.38
C LEU A 14 6.44 17.16 26.98
N ILE A 15 7.69 17.60 26.88
CA ILE A 15 8.40 17.75 25.62
C ILE A 15 8.61 16.38 24.97
N LEU A 16 9.07 15.37 25.71
CA LEU A 16 9.26 14.01 25.19
C LEU A 16 7.94 13.38 24.73
N PHE A 17 6.83 13.55 25.46
CA PHE A 17 5.51 13.08 25.01
C PHE A 17 5.03 13.75 23.73
N SER A 18 5.37 15.02 23.53
CA SER A 18 5.01 15.79 22.34
C SER A 18 5.84 15.40 21.11
N ILE A 19 7.11 15.00 21.27
CA ILE A 19 8.01 14.63 20.16
C ILE A 19 8.00 13.12 19.85
N CYS A 20 7.66 12.26 20.80
CA CYS A 20 7.55 10.80 20.58
C CYS A 20 6.69 10.37 19.37
N PRO A 21 5.56 11.00 19.01
CA PRO A 21 4.81 10.58 17.83
C PRO A 21 5.53 10.90 16.50
N VAL A 22 6.57 11.73 16.50
CA VAL A 22 7.35 12.04 15.29
C VAL A 22 8.25 10.88 14.87
N PHE A 23 8.52 9.93 15.77
CA PHE A 23 9.17 8.65 15.48
C PHE A 23 8.17 7.54 15.15
N SER A 24 7.01 7.86 14.58
CA SER A 24 6.09 6.84 14.09
C SER A 24 6.82 5.94 13.10
N ASN A 25 7.04 4.68 13.48
CA ASN A 25 7.53 3.68 12.54
C ASN A 25 6.53 3.63 11.38
N PHE A 26 7.01 3.90 10.16
CA PHE A 26 6.21 3.61 8.97
C PHE A 26 5.76 2.16 9.07
N LEU A 27 4.47 1.90 8.84
CA LEU A 27 3.99 0.54 8.80
C LEU A 27 4.75 -0.21 7.70
N VAL A 28 5.30 -1.38 8.03
CA VAL A 28 6.02 -2.22 7.08
C VAL A 28 5.32 -3.57 7.05
N THR A 29 5.12 -4.11 5.86
CA THR A 29 4.58 -5.46 5.70
C THR A 29 5.57 -6.51 6.21
N PRO A 30 5.12 -7.68 6.68
CA PRO A 30 6.02 -8.75 7.09
C PRO A 30 6.92 -9.21 5.93
N GLU A 31 8.09 -9.74 6.27
CA GLU A 31 9.06 -10.29 5.30
C GLU A 31 8.70 -11.72 4.88
N GLN A 32 7.49 -11.92 4.39
CA GLN A 32 6.97 -13.20 3.89
C GLN A 32 6.14 -12.99 2.63
N ASN A 33 5.81 -14.08 1.93
CA ASN A 33 4.88 -14.02 0.80
C ASN A 33 3.46 -13.69 1.28
N LEU A 34 2.86 -12.66 0.68
CA LEU A 34 1.52 -12.18 0.94
C LEU A 34 0.67 -12.44 -0.30
N ARG A 35 -0.30 -13.33 -0.16
CA ARG A 35 -1.17 -13.73 -1.27
C ARG A 35 -2.39 -12.81 -1.34
N LEU A 36 -2.63 -12.26 -2.52
CA LEU A 36 -3.82 -11.51 -2.85
C LEU A 36 -4.90 -12.48 -3.36
N GLU A 37 -6.03 -12.49 -2.67
CA GLU A 37 -7.18 -13.31 -3.03
C GLU A 37 -8.16 -12.49 -3.86
N LEU A 38 -8.37 -12.90 -5.10
CA LEU A 38 -9.35 -12.29 -6.00
C LEU A 38 -10.76 -12.77 -5.67
N VAL A 39 -11.72 -11.84 -5.66
CA VAL A 39 -13.13 -12.15 -5.41
C VAL A 39 -13.96 -11.80 -6.64
N GLY A 40 -14.69 -12.79 -7.18
CA GLY A 40 -15.82 -12.59 -8.11
C GLY A 40 -15.50 -12.62 -9.61
N SER A 41 -14.35 -12.11 -10.05
CA SER A 41 -14.00 -12.04 -11.49
C SER A 41 -13.04 -13.15 -11.93
N ALA A 42 -13.20 -13.63 -13.16
CA ALA A 42 -12.24 -14.55 -13.78
C ALA A 42 -10.91 -13.82 -14.05
N ARG A 43 -9.76 -14.48 -13.77
CA ARG A 43 -8.42 -13.86 -13.81
C ARG A 43 -8.10 -13.19 -15.14
N ASP A 44 -8.49 -13.82 -16.24
CA ASP A 44 -8.32 -13.36 -17.63
C ASP A 44 -9.03 -12.03 -17.95
N GLN A 45 -10.03 -11.67 -17.13
CA GLN A 45 -10.78 -10.41 -17.26
C GLN A 45 -10.24 -9.30 -16.37
N ILE A 46 -9.25 -9.61 -15.53
CA ILE A 46 -8.67 -8.66 -14.59
C ILE A 46 -7.41 -8.06 -15.18
N ARG A 47 -7.27 -6.76 -14.99
CA ARG A 47 -6.13 -5.99 -15.46
C ARG A 47 -5.50 -5.23 -14.30
N PHE A 48 -4.18 -5.20 -14.27
CA PHE A 48 -3.42 -4.33 -13.40
C PHE A 48 -3.06 -3.05 -14.17
N CYS A 49 -3.61 -1.94 -13.72
CA CYS A 49 -3.59 -0.69 -14.46
C CYS A 49 -3.05 0.46 -13.62
N LYS A 50 -2.31 1.35 -14.26
CA LYS A 50 -1.93 2.63 -13.68
C LYS A 50 -3.17 3.52 -13.45
N GLN A 51 -3.24 4.14 -12.28
CA GLN A 51 -4.35 5.00 -11.86
C GLN A 51 -4.06 6.48 -12.14
N LYS A 52 -5.12 7.27 -12.33
CA LYS A 52 -5.04 8.72 -12.24
C LYS A 52 -4.97 9.11 -10.75
N PRO A 53 -3.94 9.83 -10.29
CA PRO A 53 -3.74 10.12 -8.86
C PRO A 53 -4.68 11.23 -8.36
N LEU A 54 -5.99 10.98 -8.37
CA LEU A 54 -7.01 11.94 -7.89
C LEU A 54 -7.14 11.88 -6.37
N GLN A 55 -7.16 10.67 -5.81
CA GLN A 55 -7.26 10.42 -4.38
C GLN A 55 -5.98 9.74 -3.90
N VAL A 56 -5.53 10.11 -2.70
CA VAL A 56 -4.45 9.40 -2.03
C VAL A 56 -4.91 7.98 -1.75
N PHE A 57 -5.98 7.81 -0.97
CA PHE A 57 -6.60 6.50 -0.70
C PHE A 57 -7.97 6.41 -1.38
N GLY A 58 -8.32 5.22 -1.87
CA GLY A 58 -9.67 4.91 -2.31
C GLY A 58 -9.78 4.55 -3.78
N ARG A 59 -10.85 5.02 -4.43
CA ARG A 59 -11.20 4.63 -5.80
C ARG A 59 -10.69 5.67 -6.78
N ASN A 60 -9.73 5.27 -7.60
CA ASN A 60 -9.23 6.08 -8.69
C ASN A 60 -9.67 5.48 -10.03
N GLN A 61 -9.83 6.34 -11.05
CA GLN A 61 -10.07 5.89 -12.41
C GLN A 61 -8.76 5.45 -13.07
N ILE A 62 -8.86 4.57 -14.07
CA ILE A 62 -7.73 4.22 -14.94
C ILE A 62 -7.27 5.51 -15.65
N ALA A 63 -5.96 5.76 -15.69
CA ALA A 63 -5.45 6.95 -16.38
C ALA A 63 -5.72 6.88 -17.92
N PRO A 64 -5.75 8.03 -18.63
CA PRO A 64 -6.16 8.07 -20.05
C PRO A 64 -5.18 7.42 -21.05
N SER A 65 -3.95 7.13 -20.65
CA SER A 65 -2.85 6.68 -21.53
C SER A 65 -2.34 5.27 -21.22
N VAL A 66 -3.16 4.39 -20.62
CA VAL A 66 -2.63 3.30 -19.77
C VAL A 66 -2.26 2.02 -20.52
N THR A 67 -0.99 1.66 -20.34
CA THR A 67 -0.44 0.29 -20.28
C THR A 67 -1.09 -0.48 -19.12
N CYS A 68 -2.26 -1.06 -19.38
CA CYS A 68 -2.84 -2.08 -18.49
C CYS A 68 -2.21 -3.42 -18.85
N GLN A 69 -1.84 -4.19 -17.84
CA GLN A 69 -1.35 -5.56 -18.04
C GLN A 69 -2.42 -6.55 -17.58
N PHE A 70 -2.74 -7.55 -18.39
CA PHE A 70 -3.64 -8.62 -17.99
C PHE A 70 -2.97 -9.48 -16.92
N LEU A 71 -3.77 -10.00 -15.99
CA LEU A 71 -3.25 -10.95 -15.01
C LEU A 71 -2.91 -12.28 -15.71
N PRO A 72 -1.71 -12.83 -15.46
CA PRO A 72 -1.36 -14.17 -15.93
C PRO A 72 -2.31 -15.23 -15.35
N GLU A 73 -2.46 -16.36 -16.05
CA GLU A 73 -3.24 -17.50 -15.54
C GLU A 73 -2.58 -18.17 -14.33
N VAL A 74 -1.24 -18.09 -14.26
CA VAL A 74 -0.44 -18.63 -13.17
C VAL A 74 -0.22 -17.58 -12.08
N GLU A 75 -0.03 -18.05 -10.85
CA GLU A 75 0.33 -17.18 -9.74
C GLU A 75 1.71 -16.56 -9.98
N VAL A 76 1.78 -15.23 -9.89
CA VAL A 76 3.00 -14.46 -10.11
C VAL A 76 3.21 -13.45 -8.99
N SER A 77 4.44 -13.00 -8.83
CA SER A 77 4.72 -11.87 -7.95
C SER A 77 4.40 -10.55 -8.67
N LEU A 78 3.98 -9.54 -7.90
CA LEU A 78 3.61 -8.24 -8.45
C LEU A 78 4.78 -7.49 -9.10
N ASP A 79 6.02 -7.82 -8.76
CA ASP A 79 7.21 -7.25 -9.38
C ASP A 79 7.26 -7.46 -10.91
N HIS A 80 6.64 -8.54 -11.40
CA HIS A 80 6.53 -8.85 -12.83
C HIS A 80 5.85 -7.74 -13.65
N PHE A 81 4.97 -6.95 -13.03
CA PHE A 81 4.29 -5.85 -13.71
C PHE A 81 5.14 -4.57 -13.82
N PHE A 82 6.33 -4.54 -13.23
CA PHE A 82 7.19 -3.34 -13.12
C PHE A 82 8.55 -3.49 -13.84
N MET A 83 8.63 -4.35 -14.87
CA MET A 83 9.90 -4.61 -15.57
C MET A 83 10.38 -3.46 -16.46
N GLU A 84 9.52 -2.49 -16.77
CA GLU A 84 9.88 -1.33 -17.59
C GLU A 84 10.57 -0.24 -16.75
N GLU A 85 11.61 0.39 -17.31
CA GLU A 85 12.21 1.60 -16.75
C GLU A 85 11.20 2.75 -16.82
N LEU A 86 10.45 2.96 -15.74
CA LEU A 86 9.59 4.13 -15.63
C LEU A 86 10.47 5.37 -15.52
N THR A 87 10.46 6.20 -16.56
CA THR A 87 11.10 7.53 -16.62
C THR A 87 10.38 8.58 -15.78
N GLU A 88 9.46 8.16 -14.91
CA GLU A 88 8.47 9.00 -14.27
C GLU A 88 9.06 9.66 -13.02
N THR A 89 9.04 10.99 -13.00
CA THR A 89 9.49 11.82 -11.88
C THR A 89 8.43 12.00 -10.79
N GLU A 90 7.29 11.32 -10.93
CA GLU A 90 6.10 11.45 -10.09
C GLU A 90 5.77 10.16 -9.36
N GLU A 91 5.05 10.29 -8.24
CA GLU A 91 4.48 9.14 -7.57
C GLU A 91 3.40 8.52 -8.45
N THR A 92 3.45 7.21 -8.60
CA THR A 92 2.50 6.49 -9.44
C THR A 92 1.79 5.42 -8.64
N GLN A 93 0.52 5.19 -8.97
CA GLN A 93 -0.32 4.19 -8.33
C GLN A 93 -0.86 3.19 -9.36
N TRP A 94 -1.00 1.94 -8.96
CA TRP A 94 -1.59 0.87 -9.77
C TRP A 94 -2.60 0.08 -8.95
N ALA A 95 -3.67 -0.35 -9.60
CA ALA A 95 -4.69 -1.19 -8.97
C ALA A 95 -5.27 -2.18 -9.97
N PHE A 96 -6.08 -3.10 -9.44
CA PHE A 96 -6.79 -4.10 -10.23
C PHE A 96 -8.12 -3.55 -10.70
N TYR A 97 -8.47 -3.85 -11.96
CA TYR A 97 -9.73 -3.47 -12.58
C TYR A 97 -10.31 -4.65 -13.33
N ASP A 98 -11.63 -4.75 -13.36
CA ASP A 98 -12.31 -5.69 -14.25
C ASP A 98 -12.43 -5.15 -15.68
N SER A 99 -13.04 -5.95 -16.56
CA SER A 99 -13.27 -5.62 -17.96
C SER A 99 -14.18 -4.40 -18.17
N SER A 100 -14.99 -4.03 -17.16
CA SER A 100 -15.84 -2.83 -17.18
C SER A 100 -15.12 -1.56 -16.71
N GLY A 101 -13.88 -1.68 -16.24
CA GLY A 101 -13.11 -0.57 -15.67
C GLY A 101 -13.49 -0.27 -14.21
N LYS A 102 -14.19 -1.17 -13.53
CA LYS A 102 -14.45 -1.05 -12.10
C LYS A 102 -13.25 -1.57 -11.31
N GLN A 103 -12.79 -0.78 -10.34
CA GLN A 103 -11.69 -1.18 -9.47
C GLN A 103 -12.10 -2.36 -8.58
N LEU A 104 -11.21 -3.34 -8.51
CA LEU A 104 -11.32 -4.53 -7.68
C LEU A 104 -10.44 -4.37 -6.44
N PHE A 105 -10.85 -5.02 -5.36
CA PHE A 105 -10.14 -5.00 -4.08
C PHE A 105 -9.83 -6.42 -3.64
N PRO A 106 -8.72 -7.01 -4.13
CA PRO A 106 -8.27 -8.31 -3.65
C PRO A 106 -8.06 -8.28 -2.14
N THR A 107 -8.14 -9.43 -1.50
CA THR A 107 -8.05 -9.49 -0.04
C THR A 107 -6.75 -10.15 0.39
N VAL A 108 -6.16 -9.65 1.46
CA VAL A 108 -4.90 -10.16 2.00
C VAL A 108 -5.05 -10.37 3.51
N SER A 109 -4.40 -11.42 4.02
CA SER A 109 -4.31 -11.69 5.45
C SER A 109 -2.92 -12.14 5.81
N TRP A 110 -2.49 -11.84 7.04
CA TRP A 110 -1.28 -12.38 7.64
C TRP A 110 -1.42 -12.35 9.16
N GLU A 111 -0.49 -13.01 9.85
CA GLU A 111 -0.54 -13.18 11.29
C GLU A 111 -0.58 -11.83 12.03
N GLY A 112 -1.49 -11.71 13.00
CA GLY A 112 -1.63 -10.51 13.82
C GLY A 112 -2.38 -9.34 13.15
N GLN A 113 -2.92 -9.52 11.93
CA GLN A 113 -3.78 -8.53 11.28
C GLN A 113 -5.13 -9.13 10.90
N GLU A 114 -6.21 -8.35 11.06
CA GLU A 114 -7.50 -8.68 10.46
C GLU A 114 -7.40 -8.64 8.92
N PRO A 115 -8.24 -9.37 8.16
CA PRO A 115 -8.22 -9.33 6.71
C PRO A 115 -8.37 -7.91 6.16
N LEU A 116 -7.49 -7.55 5.23
CA LEU A 116 -7.44 -6.23 4.60
C LEU A 116 -7.85 -6.32 3.13
N ASN A 117 -8.45 -5.25 2.64
CA ASN A 117 -8.64 -5.02 1.22
C ASN A 117 -7.38 -4.35 0.66
N PHE A 118 -6.86 -4.90 -0.43
CA PHE A 118 -5.81 -4.32 -1.22
C PHE A 118 -6.38 -3.24 -2.13
N ILE A 119 -5.97 -1.99 -1.92
CA ILE A 119 -6.49 -0.83 -2.66
C ILE A 119 -5.64 -0.55 -3.90
N SER A 120 -4.33 -0.40 -3.70
CA SER A 120 -3.38 -0.07 -4.77
C SER A 120 -1.92 -0.34 -4.34
N VAL A 121 -1.05 -0.53 -5.34
CA VAL A 121 0.40 -0.35 -5.21
C VAL A 121 0.73 1.11 -5.45
N VAL A 122 1.66 1.66 -4.68
CA VAL A 122 2.23 2.99 -4.88
C VAL A 122 3.73 2.86 -5.07
N ARG A 123 4.27 3.49 -6.12
CA ARG A 123 5.70 3.68 -6.31
C ARG A 123 6.04 5.15 -6.14
N SER A 124 6.83 5.44 -5.12
CA SER A 124 7.32 6.79 -4.86
C SER A 124 8.28 7.28 -5.94
N LYS A 125 8.52 8.60 -5.97
CA LYS A 125 9.54 9.24 -6.83
C LYS A 125 10.95 8.69 -6.67
N ARG A 126 11.26 8.07 -5.51
CA ARG A 126 12.56 7.46 -5.21
C ARG A 126 12.60 5.97 -5.57
N GLY A 127 11.58 5.45 -6.26
CA GLY A 127 11.48 4.04 -6.65
C GLY A 127 11.07 3.09 -5.53
N GLN A 128 10.81 3.57 -4.32
CA GLN A 128 10.34 2.74 -3.20
C GLN A 128 8.88 2.36 -3.40
N PHE A 129 8.55 1.10 -3.08
CA PHE A 129 7.19 0.59 -3.13
C PHE A 129 6.49 0.68 -1.78
N GLY A 130 5.21 1.00 -1.84
CA GLY A 130 4.26 0.83 -0.77
C GLY A 130 2.94 0.30 -1.30
N VAL A 131 2.07 -0.08 -0.37
CA VAL A 131 0.71 -0.52 -0.69
C VAL A 131 -0.28 0.21 0.19
N GLN A 132 -1.45 0.45 -0.38
CA GLN A 132 -2.59 0.99 0.34
C GLN A 132 -3.53 -0.14 0.69
N LEU A 133 -3.80 -0.30 1.97
CA LEU A 133 -4.66 -1.34 2.49
C LEU A 133 -5.80 -0.70 3.28
N GLN A 134 -6.97 -1.33 3.23
CA GLN A 134 -8.13 -0.90 3.99
C GLN A 134 -8.60 -2.04 4.88
N ARG A 135 -8.75 -1.79 6.18
CA ARG A 135 -9.31 -2.77 7.10
C ARG A 135 -10.79 -2.99 6.80
N LYS A 136 -11.20 -4.24 6.62
CA LYS A 136 -12.58 -4.58 6.24
C LYS A 136 -13.61 -4.19 7.30
N LYS A 137 -13.24 -4.27 8.58
CA LYS A 137 -14.16 -4.10 9.72
C LYS A 137 -14.69 -2.67 9.87
N ASP A 138 -13.82 -1.68 9.72
CA ASP A 138 -14.14 -0.26 9.99
C ASP A 138 -13.76 0.68 8.83
N GLY A 139 -13.19 0.15 7.76
CA GLY A 139 -12.82 0.92 6.57
C GLY A 139 -11.59 1.80 6.75
N ALA A 140 -10.83 1.65 7.84
CA ALA A 140 -9.62 2.43 8.09
C ALA A 140 -8.53 2.13 7.04
N TYR A 141 -7.92 3.18 6.51
CA TYR A 141 -6.85 3.09 5.50
C TYR A 141 -5.47 3.14 6.14
N PHE A 142 -4.56 2.35 5.56
CA PHE A 142 -3.18 2.24 5.98
C PHE A 142 -2.27 2.26 4.77
N PHE A 143 -1.10 2.86 4.94
CA PHE A 143 -0.03 2.82 3.96
C PHE A 143 1.12 2.01 4.52
N TYR A 144 1.47 0.91 3.86
CA TYR A 144 2.59 0.06 4.26
C TYR A 144 3.74 0.19 3.26
N ARG A 145 4.96 0.38 3.76
CA ARG A 145 6.16 0.14 2.95
C ARG A 145 6.32 -1.37 2.75
N THR A 146 6.79 -1.76 1.57
CA THR A 146 6.85 -3.17 1.24
C THR A 146 7.94 -3.50 0.21
N LYS A 147 8.33 -4.77 0.15
CA LYS A 147 9.06 -5.35 -0.98
C LYS A 147 8.02 -5.91 -1.93
N ILE A 148 7.89 -5.34 -3.12
CA ILE A 148 6.79 -5.70 -4.04
C ILE A 148 6.85 -7.18 -4.47
N GLN A 149 8.06 -7.75 -4.51
CA GLN A 149 8.32 -9.17 -4.77
C GLN A 149 7.64 -10.14 -3.77
N ASN A 150 7.26 -9.65 -2.58
CA ASN A 150 6.56 -10.47 -1.58
C ASN A 150 5.06 -10.60 -1.88
N TRP A 151 4.50 -9.82 -2.80
CA TRP A 151 3.07 -9.84 -3.10
C TRP A 151 2.77 -10.78 -4.25
N MET A 152 1.98 -11.82 -3.99
CA MET A 152 1.60 -12.83 -4.96
C MET A 152 0.16 -12.61 -5.40
N ILE A 153 -0.13 -12.70 -6.69
CA ILE A 153 -1.48 -12.57 -7.28
C ILE A 153 -1.73 -13.64 -8.32
#